data_AF-A0A2A8HYZ1-F1
#
_entry.id   AF-A0A2A8HYZ1-F1
#
_cell.length_a   1.000
_cell.length_b   1.000
_cell.length_c   1.000
_cell.angle_alpha   90.00
_cell.angle_beta   90.00
_cell.angle_gamma   90.00
#
_symmetry.space_group_name_H-M   'P 1'
#
loop_
_entity.id
_entity.type
_entity.pdbx_description
1 polymer ?
#
loop_
_entity_poly.entity_id
_entity_poly.type
_entity_poly.pdbx_seq_one_letter_code
_entity_poly.pdbx_strand_id
1 'polypeptide(L)'
;MYKLKESSIHVVGADCRAAVDDFDAAYATSLRLAADTVEGLRHSGLPSSHSQRLYRTFSESFNHLLAGRKSLVAAIGQLQVIHKRSDQAETSGGCPVPWEDVFFTTAQEQEEIDQMRPSRANDRLTS
;
A
#
# COMPACT_ATOMS: atom_id res chain seq x y z
N MET A 1 -7.39 5.57 -32.15
CA MET A 1 -6.21 5.16 -31.38
C MET A 1 -5.56 6.42 -30.82
N TYR A 2 -5.33 6.48 -29.51
CA TYR A 2 -4.68 7.64 -28.87
C TYR A 2 -3.18 7.64 -29.16
N LYS A 3 -2.58 8.84 -29.22
CA LYS A 3 -1.14 9.03 -29.41
C LYS A 3 -0.51 9.39 -28.07
N LEU A 4 0.21 8.45 -27.47
CA LEU A 4 0.88 8.65 -26.17
C LEU A 4 2.39 8.52 -26.36
N LYS A 5 3.14 9.28 -25.55
CA LYS A 5 4.59 9.08 -25.47
C LYS A 5 4.85 7.88 -24.58
N GLU A 6 5.69 6.96 -25.03
CA GLU A 6 6.13 5.79 -24.26
C GLU A 6 6.67 6.19 -22.87
N SER A 7 7.50 7.24 -22.80
CA SER A 7 8.03 7.76 -21.53
C SER A 7 6.93 8.21 -20.56
N SER A 8 5.80 8.70 -21.06
CA SER A 8 4.66 9.07 -20.22
C SER A 8 3.97 7.86 -19.58
N ILE A 9 4.00 6.69 -20.23
CA ILE A 9 3.42 5.45 -19.68
C ILE A 9 4.16 5.05 -18.40
N HIS A 10 5.49 5.09 -18.43
CA HIS A 10 6.31 4.73 -17.27
C HIS A 10 6.19 5.73 -16.12
N VAL A 11 6.24 7.03 -16.40
CA VAL A 11 6.12 8.08 -15.38
C VAL A 11 4.75 8.01 -14.71
N VAL A 12 3.68 8.00 -15.51
CA VAL A 12 2.31 7.96 -14.97
C VAL A 12 2.06 6.65 -14.21
N GLY A 13 2.58 5.52 -14.68
CA GLY A 13 2.47 4.24 -13.97
C GLY A 13 3.19 4.23 -12.62
N ALA A 14 4.35 4.88 -12.52
CA ALA A 14 5.05 5.07 -11.25
C ALA A 14 4.29 6.01 -10.30
N ASP A 15 3.81 7.15 -10.82
CA ASP A 15 3.05 8.13 -10.03
C ASP A 15 1.74 7.56 -9.50
N CYS A 16 1.06 6.71 -10.27
CA CYS A 16 -0.16 6.03 -9.83
C CYS A 16 0.10 5.13 -8.62
N ARG A 17 1.22 4.41 -8.59
CA ARG A 17 1.59 3.53 -7.46
C ARG A 17 1.93 4.37 -6.23
N ALA A 18 2.82 5.36 -6.40
CA ALA A 18 3.20 6.28 -5.35
C ALA A 18 1.98 6.96 -4.72
N ALA A 19 1.02 7.41 -5.54
CA ALA A 19 -0.19 8.04 -5.04
C ALA A 19 -1.06 7.09 -4.19
N VAL A 20 -1.20 5.81 -4.57
CA VAL A 20 -1.95 4.85 -3.75
C VAL A 20 -1.22 4.55 -2.44
N ASP A 21 0.10 4.37 -2.49
CA ASP A 21 0.94 4.16 -1.31
C ASP A 21 0.86 5.35 -0.35
N ASP A 22 0.86 6.58 -0.87
CA ASP A 22 0.70 7.81 -0.08
C ASP A 22 -0.67 7.86 0.61
N PHE A 23 -1.75 7.43 -0.05
CA PHE A 23 -3.07 7.33 0.58
C PHE A 23 -3.08 6.30 1.71
N ASP A 24 -2.45 5.15 1.52
CA ASP A 24 -2.38 4.09 2.53
C ASP A 24 -1.50 4.51 3.72
N ALA A 25 -0.38 5.16 3.46
CA ALA A 25 0.49 5.74 4.47
C ALA A 25 -0.22 6.85 5.28
N ALA A 26 -0.97 7.73 4.59
CA ALA A 26 -1.76 8.78 5.23
C ALA A 26 -2.87 8.20 6.11
N TYR A 27 -3.56 7.16 5.63
CA TYR A 27 -4.59 6.46 6.41
C TYR A 27 -4.01 5.82 7.67
N ALA A 28 -2.92 5.06 7.54
CA ALA A 28 -2.24 4.43 8.67
C ALA A 28 -1.73 5.46 9.69
N THR A 29 -1.15 6.56 9.23
CA THR A 29 -0.66 7.65 10.10
C THR A 29 -1.79 8.34 10.83
N SER A 30 -2.93 8.56 10.16
CA SER A 30 -4.11 9.19 10.76
C SER A 30 -4.73 8.32 11.86
N LEU A 31 -4.75 7.00 11.67
CA LEU A 31 -5.20 6.05 12.70
C LEU A 31 -4.29 6.06 13.93
N ARG A 32 -2.95 6.06 13.73
CA ARG A 32 -1.99 6.17 14.84
C ARG A 32 -2.18 7.46 15.62
N LEU A 33 -2.30 8.59 14.91
CA LEU A 33 -2.56 9.89 15.54
C LEU A 33 -3.83 9.87 16.42
N ALA A 34 -4.92 9.28 15.93
CA ALA A 34 -6.13 9.18 16.72
C ALA A 34 -5.96 8.27 17.94
N ALA A 35 -5.24 7.16 17.82
CA ALA A 35 -4.94 6.29 18.97
C ALA A 35 -4.10 7.02 20.03
N ASP A 36 -3.02 7.70 19.61
CA ASP A 36 -2.16 8.48 20.50
C ASP A 36 -2.94 9.63 21.17
N THR A 37 -3.88 10.24 20.43
CA THR A 37 -4.76 11.28 20.97
C THR A 37 -5.71 10.73 22.02
N VAL A 38 -6.32 9.56 21.79
CA VAL A 38 -7.20 8.90 22.77
C VAL A 38 -6.41 8.58 24.04
N GLU A 39 -5.20 8.04 23.92
CA GLU A 39 -4.35 7.72 25.06
C GLU A 39 -3.91 8.99 25.80
N GLY A 40 -3.50 10.04 25.09
CA GLY A 40 -3.09 11.31 25.68
C GLY A 40 -4.22 12.06 26.39
N LEU A 41 -5.47 11.87 25.96
CA LEU A 41 -6.65 12.43 26.62
C LEU A 41 -7.14 11.59 27.80
N ARG A 42 -6.61 10.38 28.00
CA ARG A 42 -7.00 9.52 29.11
C ARG A 42 -6.66 10.20 30.44
N HIS A 43 -7.64 10.26 31.34
CA HIS A 43 -7.53 10.94 32.63
C HIS A 43 -7.27 12.47 32.56
N SER A 44 -7.42 13.10 31.39
CA SER A 44 -7.22 14.55 31.23
C SER A 44 -8.29 15.42 31.92
N GLY A 45 -9.40 14.82 32.35
CA GLY A 45 -10.57 15.56 32.82
C GLY A 45 -11.37 16.25 31.70
N LEU A 46 -11.04 15.99 30.43
CA LEU A 46 -11.77 16.53 29.29
C LEU A 46 -13.25 16.10 29.36
N PRO A 47 -14.22 17.03 29.27
CA PRO A 47 -15.63 16.64 29.28
C PRO A 47 -15.97 15.74 28.10
N SER A 48 -16.79 14.72 28.34
CA SER A 48 -17.12 13.68 27.35
C SER A 48 -17.70 14.23 26.04
N SER A 49 -18.37 15.38 26.07
CA SER A 49 -18.89 16.04 24.87
C SER A 49 -17.79 16.54 23.92
N HIS A 50 -16.64 16.96 24.47
CA HIS A 50 -15.51 17.42 23.68
C HIS A 50 -14.75 16.25 23.07
N SER A 51 -14.47 15.18 23.84
CA SER A 51 -13.82 13.97 23.32
C SER A 51 -14.70 13.30 22.26
N GLN A 52 -16.00 13.19 22.48
CA GLN A 52 -16.92 12.64 21.49
C GLN A 52 -16.92 13.44 20.18
N ARG A 53 -16.88 14.77 20.26
CA ARG A 53 -16.80 15.64 19.08
C ARG A 53 -15.50 15.40 18.32
N LEU A 54 -14.38 15.33 19.03
CA LEU A 54 -13.07 15.06 18.45
C LEU A 54 -13.02 13.69 17.75
N TYR A 55 -13.50 12.63 18.40
CA TYR A 55 -13.50 11.28 17.83
C TYR A 55 -14.38 11.17 16.58
N ARG A 56 -15.51 11.89 16.56
CA ARG A 56 -16.33 12.01 15.35
C ARG A 56 -15.56 12.70 14.22
N THR A 57 -14.82 13.77 14.50
CA THR A 57 -14.00 14.45 13.48
C THR A 57 -12.88 13.56 12.95
N PHE A 58 -12.24 12.72 13.79
CA PHE A 58 -11.31 11.69 13.29
C PHE A 58 -12.00 10.69 12.37
N SER A 59 -13.15 10.17 12.76
CA SER A 59 -13.93 9.23 11.95
C SER A 59 -14.33 9.82 10.58
N GLU A 60 -14.78 11.08 10.56
CA GLU A 60 -15.07 11.82 9.32
C GLU A 60 -13.83 11.96 8.44
N SER A 61 -12.67 12.31 9.03
CA SER A 61 -11.39 12.41 8.32
C SER A 61 -10.98 11.08 7.68
N PHE A 62 -11.12 9.96 8.41
CA PHE A 62 -10.84 8.62 7.87
C PHE A 62 -11.73 8.28 6.68
N ASN A 63 -13.02 8.62 6.75
CA ASN A 63 -13.95 8.41 5.64
C ASN A 63 -13.56 9.24 4.41
N HIS A 64 -13.07 10.47 4.60
CA HIS A 64 -12.58 11.29 3.48
C HIS A 64 -11.33 10.70 2.81
N LEU A 65 -10.38 10.17 3.59
CA LEU A 65 -9.21 9.46 3.02
C LEU A 65 -9.62 8.24 2.21
N LEU A 66 -10.52 7.41 2.75
CA LEU A 66 -11.04 6.23 2.04
C LEU A 66 -11.79 6.60 0.75
N ALA A 67 -12.61 7.65 0.79
CA ALA A 67 -13.32 8.15 -0.38
C ALA A 67 -12.36 8.71 -1.44
N GLY A 68 -11.30 9.41 -1.02
CA GLY A 68 -10.23 9.89 -1.89
C GLY A 68 -9.50 8.74 -2.57
N ARG A 69 -9.07 7.73 -1.80
CA ARG A 69 -8.40 6.52 -2.32
C ARG A 69 -9.28 5.78 -3.33
N LYS A 70 -10.57 5.60 -3.02
CA LYS A 70 -11.53 4.99 -3.96
C LYS A 70 -11.61 5.76 -5.29
N SER A 71 -11.66 7.09 -5.21
CA SER A 71 -11.71 7.95 -6.39
C SER A 71 -10.43 7.88 -7.21
N LEU A 72 -9.26 7.84 -6.54
CA LEU A 72 -7.96 7.65 -7.19
C LEU A 72 -7.89 6.32 -7.94
N VAL A 73 -8.26 5.20 -7.31
CA VAL A 73 -8.27 3.88 -7.95
C VAL A 73 -9.20 3.86 -9.17
N ALA A 74 -10.37 4.52 -9.08
CA ALA A 74 -11.27 4.65 -10.23
C ALA A 74 -10.64 5.44 -11.39
N ALA A 75 -9.93 6.54 -11.09
CA ALA A 75 -9.21 7.33 -12.07
C ALA A 75 -8.07 6.54 -12.74
N ILE A 76 -7.31 5.77 -11.95
CA ILE A 76 -6.29 4.83 -12.45
C ILE A 76 -6.92 3.81 -13.41
N GLY A 77 -8.10 3.26 -13.09
CA GLY A 77 -8.84 2.38 -13.99
C GLY A 77 -9.17 3.05 -15.33
N GLN A 78 -9.56 4.34 -15.34
CA GLN A 78 -9.76 5.08 -16.58
C GLN A 78 -8.46 5.28 -17.37
N LEU A 79 -7.34 5.55 -16.70
CA LEU A 79 -6.02 5.65 -17.35
C LEU A 79 -5.64 4.33 -18.03
N GLN A 80 -5.90 3.18 -17.40
CA GLN A 80 -5.67 1.87 -18.00
C GLN A 80 -6.51 1.65 -19.27
N VAL A 81 -7.77 2.09 -19.27
CA VAL A 81 -8.65 2.01 -20.45
C VAL A 81 -8.10 2.88 -21.59
N ILE A 82 -7.61 4.08 -21.29
CA ILE A 82 -6.98 4.97 -22.28
C ILE A 82 -5.70 4.34 -22.83
N HIS A 83 -4.84 3.82 -21.96
CA HIS A 83 -3.58 3.18 -22.35
C HIS A 83 -3.81 2.00 -23.31
N LYS A 84 -4.77 1.11 -23.00
CA LYS A 84 -5.15 -0.03 -23.86
C LYS A 84 -5.69 0.38 -25.24
N ARG A 85 -6.12 1.63 -25.41
CA ARG A 85 -6.64 2.19 -26.68
C ARG A 85 -5.63 3.10 -27.39
N SER A 86 -4.40 3.17 -26.89
CA SER A 86 -3.32 3.99 -27.43
C SER A 86 -2.39 3.21 -28.36
N ASP A 87 -1.51 3.92 -29.05
CA ASP A 87 -0.40 3.34 -29.80
C ASP A 87 0.73 2.78 -28.92
N GLN A 88 0.59 2.89 -27.59
CA GLN A 88 1.49 2.32 -26.60
C GLN A 88 0.88 1.11 -25.88
N ALA A 89 -0.22 0.52 -26.37
CA ALA A 89 -0.95 -0.54 -25.66
C ALA A 89 -0.10 -1.77 -25.27
N GLU A 90 0.99 -2.03 -26.00
CA GLU A 90 1.94 -3.12 -25.74
C GLU A 90 3.08 -2.72 -24.79
N THR A 91 3.19 -1.43 -24.44
CA THR A 91 4.21 -0.92 -23.51
C THR A 91 3.89 -1.38 -22.09
N SER A 92 4.83 -2.09 -21.48
CA SER A 92 4.73 -2.44 -20.07
C SER A 92 5.03 -1.23 -19.20
N GLY A 93 3.99 -0.53 -18.74
CA GLY A 93 4.11 0.60 -17.80
C GLY A 93 4.29 0.20 -16.34
N GLY A 94 4.33 -1.11 -16.05
CA GLY A 94 3.99 -1.63 -14.72
C GLY A 94 2.48 -1.50 -14.48
N CYS A 95 1.82 -2.59 -14.11
CA CYS A 95 0.38 -2.53 -13.87
C CYS A 95 0.12 -1.78 -12.54
N PRO A 96 -0.74 -0.76 -12.50
CA PRO A 96 -1.15 -0.16 -11.22
C PRO A 96 -1.91 -1.12 -10.30
N VAL A 97 -2.43 -2.23 -10.84
CA VAL A 97 -3.17 -3.29 -10.13
C VAL A 97 -3.07 -4.61 -10.95
N PRO A 98 -2.88 -5.81 -10.37
CA PRO A 98 -2.81 -6.11 -8.94
C PRO A 98 -1.39 -5.94 -8.41
N TRP A 99 -1.31 -5.36 -7.22
CA TRP A 99 -0.12 -5.45 -6.38
C TRP A 99 0.24 -6.92 -6.22
N GLU A 100 1.53 -7.22 -6.33
CA GLU A 100 2.10 -8.57 -6.31
C GLU A 100 1.45 -9.45 -5.21
N ASP A 101 1.22 -10.73 -5.51
CA ASP A 101 0.51 -11.73 -4.68
C ASP A 101 1.19 -12.05 -3.32
N VAL A 102 2.09 -11.21 -2.83
CA VAL A 102 2.94 -11.47 -1.67
C VAL A 102 2.37 -10.84 -0.40
N PHE A 103 1.05 -10.98 -0.17
CA PHE A 103 0.47 -10.61 1.13
C PHE A 103 0.44 -11.79 2.11
N PHE A 104 0.55 -13.03 1.60
CA PHE A 104 0.75 -14.24 2.40
C PHE A 104 1.58 -15.29 1.64
N THR A 105 2.88 -15.11 1.46
CA THR A 105 3.78 -16.29 1.39
C THR A 105 3.99 -16.75 2.82
N THR A 106 3.06 -17.60 3.27
CA THR A 106 3.21 -18.48 4.42
C THR A 106 4.60 -19.11 4.42
N ALA A 107 5.27 -19.12 5.58
CA ALA A 107 6.42 -19.90 6.08
C ALA A 107 7.26 -20.87 5.19
N GLN A 108 6.80 -21.30 4.01
CA GLN A 108 7.46 -22.21 3.07
C GLN A 108 8.74 -21.63 2.43
N GLU A 109 8.91 -20.32 2.32
CA GLU A 109 10.17 -19.74 1.80
C GLU A 109 11.35 -19.88 2.78
N GLN A 110 11.08 -20.09 4.08
CA GLN A 110 12.16 -20.29 5.07
C GLN A 110 12.78 -21.70 4.95
N GLU A 111 12.01 -22.70 4.51
CA GLU A 111 12.49 -24.08 4.34
C GLU A 111 13.43 -24.23 3.13
N GLU A 112 13.18 -23.52 2.02
CA GLU A 112 14.10 -23.53 0.88
C GLU A 112 15.43 -22.81 1.18
N ILE A 113 15.39 -21.75 1.99
CA ILE A 113 16.59 -21.03 2.41
C ILE A 113 17.45 -21.89 3.36
N ASP A 114 16.84 -22.65 4.28
CA ASP A 114 17.58 -23.56 5.18
C ASP A 114 18.14 -24.79 4.44
N GLN A 115 17.49 -25.25 3.37
CA GLN A 115 17.97 -26.35 2.52
C GLN A 115 19.15 -25.96 1.60
N MET A 116 19.29 -24.67 1.27
CA MET A 116 20.42 -24.18 0.46
C MET A 116 21.67 -23.83 1.27
N ARG A 117 21.66 -23.98 2.61
CA ARG A 117 22.85 -23.73 3.42
C ARG A 117 23.83 -24.91 3.28
N PRO A 118 25.01 -24.75 2.66
CA PRO A 118 25.97 -25.84 2.54
C PRO A 118 26.42 -26.27 3.94
N SER A 119 26.14 -27.53 4.29
CA SER A 119 26.60 -28.14 5.53
C SER A 119 28.14 -28.15 5.54
N ARG A 120 28.72 -27.30 6.38
CA ARG A 120 30.16 -27.27 6.63
C ARG A 120 30.56 -28.53 7.39
N ALA A 121 31.43 -29.30 6.75
CA ALA A 121 32.48 -30.14 7.31
C ALA A 121 32.08 -31.33 8.21
N ASN A 122 32.19 -32.50 7.59
CA ASN A 122 32.89 -33.69 8.07
C ASN A 122 33.89 -33.41 9.22
N ASP A 123 33.76 -34.12 10.35
CA ASP A 123 34.88 -34.65 11.17
C ASP A 123 34.37 -35.31 12.47
N ARG A 124 34.36 -36.65 12.51
CA ARG A 124 35.12 -37.48 13.50
C ARG A 124 34.70 -38.97 13.46
N LEU A 125 35.60 -39.75 12.84
CA LEU A 125 36.21 -40.99 13.34
C LEU A 125 35.34 -42.25 13.54
N THR A 126 35.53 -43.15 12.58
CA THR A 126 35.78 -44.60 12.73
C THR A 126 36.20 -45.05 14.14
N SER A 127 35.45 -45.97 14.76
CA SER A 127 35.74 -47.42 14.88
C SER A 127 34.85 -48.08 15.92
#